data_AF-E3NMK8-F1
#
_entry.id   AF-E3NMK8-F1
#
_cell.length_a   1.000
_cell.length_b   1.000
_cell.length_c   1.000
_cell.angle_alpha   90.00
_cell.angle_beta   90.00
_cell.angle_gamma   90.00
#
_symmetry.space_group_name_H-M   'P 1'
#
loop_
_entity.id
_entity.type
_entity.pdbx_description
1 polymer ?
#
loop_
_entity_poly.entity_id
_entity_poly.type
_entity_poly.pdbx_seq_one_letter_code
_entity_poly.pdbx_strand_id
1 'polypeptide(L)'
;MSFEKSRFTRADPGRADRAGPGRAGPNCETEVGFGYHNNLNLKCRTALATLSENKKYHYSVSDKGGEFVVATRDLYEAAMVKHLSDNSTYGKISKRDYTNNYKALQTDIDQVYYFWDPKTVRRLADNHPAINTIYGLFKTHKFTQRGVDATNDNVKIRPIISGSGGPTDRPSWVVSTILSQLTKFVGAHLENTAHLLTDLNRVKAKGEIHYESFDVESLYTNIHNQSALEAVKRKLHRHGRQIEWYGISSGHLIQLLEAVIRFNSFQFAGTFYIQKRGLAMGSRLAPVLAVIYMDTIETPSNVYPTLLYRRYIDDIFVIAESKTTLDDVFLSLNSQADTIRLTRETPTEGWLPFLNCEIRHKNDAFSTRWYRKPSNKNILIRFDSCQPKQHKINTIRTTQRTAVANSTFDNIKYSKDLAENILRKNGYLTTVKGVPY
;
A
#
# COMPACT_ATOMS: atom_id res chain seq x y z
N MET A 1 4.31 7.88 3.51
CA MET A 1 3.77 7.83 2.13
C MET A 1 3.45 6.38 1.81
N SER A 2 2.28 5.95 2.24
CA SER A 2 1.55 4.85 1.61
C SER A 2 1.67 4.99 0.10
N PHE A 3 1.72 3.88 -0.63
CA PHE A 3 1.54 3.89 -2.07
C PHE A 3 0.15 4.50 -2.36
N GLU A 4 0.06 5.83 -2.44
CA GLU A 4 -0.95 6.53 -3.21
C GLU A 4 -0.67 6.19 -4.67
N LYS A 5 -1.14 5.01 -5.08
CA LYS A 5 -1.60 4.84 -6.45
C LYS A 5 -2.64 5.94 -6.63
N SER A 6 -2.25 6.97 -7.38
CA SER A 6 -3.15 7.97 -7.93
C SER A 6 -4.44 7.27 -8.34
N ARG A 7 -5.55 7.70 -7.72
CA ARG A 7 -6.90 7.29 -8.10
C ARG A 7 -7.10 7.74 -9.55
N PHE A 8 -6.84 6.86 -10.51
CA PHE A 8 -7.55 6.92 -11.78
C PHE A 8 -8.97 6.48 -11.47
N THR A 9 -9.84 7.47 -11.20
CA THR A 9 -11.28 7.29 -11.33
C THR A 9 -11.53 6.73 -12.73
N ARG A 10 -12.14 5.54 -12.81
CA ARG A 10 -12.74 5.08 -14.06
C ARG A 10 -13.81 6.11 -14.41
N ALA A 11 -13.53 6.96 -15.40
CA ALA A 11 -14.58 7.70 -16.07
C ALA A 11 -15.51 6.66 -16.71
N ASP A 12 -16.77 6.73 -16.33
CA ASP A 12 -17.86 5.97 -16.94
C ASP A 12 -17.95 6.36 -18.43
N PRO A 13 -17.80 5.44 -19.40
CA PRO A 13 -17.79 5.78 -20.82
C PRO A 13 -19.13 6.30 -21.36
N GLY A 14 -20.21 6.23 -20.57
CA GLY A 14 -21.58 6.40 -21.05
C GLY A 14 -22.22 7.78 -20.93
N ARG A 15 -21.50 8.85 -20.54
CA ARG A 15 -22.15 10.15 -20.22
C ARG A 15 -21.62 11.39 -20.95
N ALA A 16 -20.75 11.24 -21.95
CA ALA A 16 -20.13 12.38 -22.64
C ALA A 16 -20.94 12.98 -23.82
N ASP A 17 -22.03 12.34 -24.26
CA ASP A 17 -22.70 12.72 -25.52
C ASP A 17 -24.00 13.54 -25.38
N ARG A 18 -24.20 14.28 -24.28
CA ARG A 18 -25.33 15.23 -24.19
C ARG A 18 -24.98 16.52 -23.43
N ALA A 19 -24.27 17.42 -24.11
CA ALA A 19 -24.28 18.84 -23.76
C ALA A 19 -24.40 19.65 -25.06
N GLY A 20 -25.55 20.29 -25.27
CA GLY A 20 -25.80 21.19 -26.39
C GLY A 20 -25.00 22.50 -26.30
N PRO A 21 -25.02 23.33 -27.36
CA PRO A 21 -24.13 24.47 -27.48
C PRO A 21 -24.55 25.62 -26.54
N GLY A 22 -23.81 25.80 -25.45
CA GLY A 22 -23.90 26.97 -24.57
C GLY A 22 -23.01 28.10 -25.08
N ARG A 23 -23.57 29.31 -25.18
CA ARG A 23 -22.96 30.54 -25.71
C ARG A 23 -21.63 30.90 -25.02
N ALA A 24 -20.61 31.20 -25.83
CA ALA A 24 -19.34 31.78 -25.40
C ALA A 24 -19.50 33.27 -25.09
N GLY A 25 -18.96 33.72 -23.95
CA GLY A 25 -18.77 35.14 -23.64
C GLY A 25 -17.48 35.67 -24.30
N PRO A 26 -17.40 36.98 -24.64
CA PRO A 26 -16.27 37.55 -25.34
C PRO A 26 -15.19 37.93 -24.33
N ASN A 27 -14.01 37.32 -24.47
CA ASN A 27 -12.67 37.75 -24.02
C ASN A 27 -11.84 36.53 -23.58
N CYS A 28 -11.43 35.75 -24.57
CA CYS A 28 -10.22 34.95 -24.49
C CYS A 28 -9.44 35.22 -25.77
N GLU A 29 -8.44 36.07 -25.65
CA GLU A 29 -7.44 36.27 -26.69
C GLU A 29 -6.79 34.92 -27.03
N THR A 30 -6.54 34.79 -28.32
CA THR A 30 -6.17 33.58 -29.02
C THR A 30 -4.83 33.01 -28.57
N GLU A 31 -4.85 32.04 -27.65
CA GLU A 31 -3.77 31.05 -27.56
C GLU A 31 -3.90 30.07 -28.75
N VAL A 32 -2.81 30.00 -29.53
CA VAL A 32 -2.63 29.13 -30.69
C VAL A 32 -3.13 27.73 -30.38
N GLY A 33 -4.14 27.28 -31.14
CA GLY A 33 -4.85 26.03 -30.92
C GLY A 33 -3.94 24.82 -30.97
N PHE A 34 -3.58 24.29 -29.80
CA PHE A 34 -3.13 22.91 -29.69
C PHE A 34 -4.36 22.01 -29.71
N GLY A 35 -4.66 21.46 -30.89
CA GLY A 35 -5.70 20.44 -31.04
C GLY A 35 -5.53 19.33 -29.99
N TYR A 36 -6.65 18.79 -29.52
CA TYR A 36 -6.70 17.71 -28.52
C TYR A 36 -5.86 16.51 -28.98
N HIS A 37 -4.61 16.41 -28.51
CA HIS A 37 -3.71 15.34 -28.89
C HIS A 37 -4.06 14.08 -28.10
N ASN A 38 -4.41 13.00 -28.78
CA ASN A 38 -4.78 11.74 -28.17
C ASN A 38 -3.64 10.73 -28.36
N ASN A 39 -3.13 10.11 -27.29
CA ASN A 39 -2.12 9.05 -27.44
C ASN A 39 -2.62 7.82 -28.20
N LEU A 40 -3.94 7.62 -28.24
CA LEU A 40 -4.56 6.47 -28.84
C LEU A 40 -5.28 6.91 -30.11
N ASN A 41 -4.70 6.55 -31.26
CA ASN A 41 -5.36 6.66 -32.55
C ASN A 41 -6.58 5.70 -32.62
N LEU A 42 -7.39 5.83 -33.67
CA LEU A 42 -8.60 5.03 -33.84
C LEU A 42 -8.31 3.52 -33.79
N LYS A 43 -7.25 3.06 -34.47
CA LYS A 43 -6.82 1.66 -34.48
C LYS A 43 -6.52 1.14 -33.06
N CYS A 44 -5.83 1.93 -32.24
CA CYS A 44 -5.55 1.58 -30.84
C CYS A 44 -6.83 1.52 -30.00
N ARG A 45 -7.78 2.42 -30.22
CA ARG A 45 -9.07 2.43 -29.51
C ARG A 45 -9.92 1.23 -29.85
N THR A 46 -10.04 0.92 -31.14
CA THR A 46 -10.73 -0.30 -31.61
C THR A 46 -10.07 -1.55 -31.03
N ALA A 47 -8.74 -1.63 -31.07
CA ALA A 47 -8.01 -2.76 -30.49
C ALA A 47 -8.26 -2.90 -28.97
N LEU A 48 -8.27 -1.80 -28.22
CA LEU A 48 -8.59 -1.82 -26.78
C LEU A 48 -10.02 -2.28 -26.50
N ALA A 49 -10.99 -1.86 -27.31
CA ALA A 49 -12.37 -2.34 -27.20
C ALA A 49 -12.43 -3.85 -27.42
N THR A 50 -11.83 -4.35 -28.50
CA THR A 50 -11.74 -5.80 -28.79
C THR A 50 -11.03 -6.57 -27.67
N LEU A 51 -9.94 -6.03 -27.12
CA LEU A 51 -9.22 -6.66 -26.00
C LEU A 51 -10.05 -6.71 -24.72
N SER A 52 -10.91 -5.71 -24.46
CA SER A 52 -11.77 -5.66 -23.28
C SER A 52 -12.91 -6.69 -23.31
N GLU A 53 -13.36 -7.05 -24.52
CA GLU A 53 -14.36 -8.09 -24.75
C GLU A 53 -13.75 -9.49 -24.67
N ASN A 54 -12.46 -9.62 -25.02
CA ASN A 54 -11.76 -10.90 -24.99
C ASN A 54 -11.59 -11.45 -23.56
N LYS A 55 -12.37 -12.50 -23.23
CA LYS A 55 -12.33 -13.18 -21.92
C LYS A 55 -11.23 -14.24 -21.79
N LYS A 56 -10.49 -14.53 -22.86
CA LYS A 56 -9.39 -15.52 -22.86
C LYS A 56 -8.20 -15.06 -22.02
N TYR A 57 -8.00 -13.75 -21.90
CA TYR A 57 -6.85 -13.18 -21.22
C TYR A 57 -7.26 -12.38 -19.97
N HIS A 58 -6.39 -12.40 -18.98
CA HIS A 58 -6.42 -11.53 -17.82
C HIS A 58 -5.33 -10.46 -17.98
N TYR A 59 -5.75 -9.19 -17.86
CA TYR A 59 -4.87 -8.04 -17.95
C TYR A 59 -4.78 -7.36 -16.58
N SER A 60 -3.55 -7.15 -16.09
CA SER A 60 -3.33 -6.46 -14.82
C SER A 60 -1.97 -5.76 -14.80
N VAL A 61 -1.65 -5.17 -13.65
CA VAL A 61 -0.30 -4.68 -13.36
C VAL A 61 0.35 -5.63 -12.35
N SER A 62 1.66 -5.76 -12.43
CA SER A 62 2.41 -6.54 -11.45
C SER A 62 2.31 -5.94 -10.05
N ASP A 63 2.48 -6.79 -9.05
CA ASP A 63 2.49 -6.41 -7.64
C ASP A 63 3.57 -5.38 -7.30
N LYS A 64 4.77 -5.58 -7.87
CA LYS A 64 5.92 -4.67 -7.76
C LYS A 64 6.48 -4.38 -9.14
N GLY A 65 7.00 -3.17 -9.32
CA GLY A 65 7.75 -2.77 -10.51
C GLY A 65 6.93 -2.19 -11.67
N GLY A 66 5.60 -2.25 -11.60
CA GLY A 66 4.70 -1.57 -12.55
C GLY A 66 4.64 -2.21 -13.94
N GLU A 67 5.03 -3.48 -14.06
CA GLU A 67 4.95 -4.22 -15.33
C GLU A 67 3.47 -4.41 -15.72
N PHE A 68 3.17 -4.26 -17.01
CA PHE A 68 1.90 -4.73 -17.55
C PHE A 68 1.94 -6.25 -17.68
N VAL A 69 0.93 -6.93 -17.15
CA VAL A 69 0.88 -8.39 -17.12
C VAL A 69 -0.28 -8.87 -17.98
N VAL A 70 0.02 -9.78 -18.90
CA VAL A 70 -0.95 -10.51 -19.70
C VAL A 70 -0.80 -11.99 -19.35
N ALA A 71 -1.88 -12.61 -18.88
CA ALA A 71 -1.94 -14.03 -18.58
C ALA A 71 -3.18 -14.64 -19.24
N THR A 72 -3.20 -15.96 -19.44
CA THR A 72 -4.47 -16.63 -19.75
C THR A 72 -5.42 -16.53 -18.55
N ARG A 73 -6.71 -16.49 -18.83
CA ARG A 73 -7.76 -16.47 -17.80
C ARG A 73 -7.63 -17.67 -16.87
N ASP A 74 -7.39 -18.86 -17.44
CA ASP A 74 -7.28 -20.12 -16.70
C ASP A 74 -6.10 -20.13 -15.74
N LEU A 75 -4.92 -19.64 -16.17
CA LEU A 75 -3.74 -19.53 -15.28
C LEU A 75 -4.03 -18.58 -14.11
N TYR A 76 -4.66 -17.44 -14.38
CA TYR A 76 -5.02 -16.48 -13.34
C TYR A 76 -6.03 -17.07 -12.34
N GLU A 77 -7.11 -17.68 -12.84
CA GLU A 77 -8.14 -18.25 -11.98
C GLU A 77 -7.63 -19.44 -11.17
N ALA A 78 -6.81 -20.31 -11.77
CA ALA A 78 -6.19 -21.41 -11.05
C ALA A 78 -5.22 -20.92 -9.96
N ALA A 79 -4.41 -19.88 -10.22
CA ALA A 79 -3.55 -19.27 -9.21
C ALA A 79 -4.37 -18.65 -8.05
N MET A 80 -5.50 -18.01 -8.35
CA MET A 80 -6.42 -17.47 -7.34
C MET A 80 -7.08 -18.58 -6.51
N VAL A 81 -7.55 -19.65 -7.15
CA VAL A 81 -8.16 -20.80 -6.47
C VAL A 81 -7.14 -21.50 -5.56
N LYS A 82 -5.90 -21.69 -6.03
CA LYS A 82 -4.80 -22.23 -5.23
C LYS A 82 -4.47 -21.35 -4.02
N HIS A 83 -4.54 -20.02 -4.16
CA HIS A 83 -4.40 -19.12 -3.01
C HIS A 83 -5.55 -19.25 -2.01
N LEU A 84 -6.78 -19.36 -2.52
CA LEU A 84 -8.00 -19.46 -1.70
C LEU A 84 -8.21 -20.87 -1.08
N SER A 85 -7.43 -21.87 -1.47
CA SER A 85 -7.48 -23.21 -0.87
C SER A 85 -6.75 -23.32 0.46
N ASP A 86 -6.04 -22.27 0.91
CA ASP A 86 -5.52 -22.20 2.27
C ASP A 86 -6.66 -22.13 3.29
N ASN A 87 -7.05 -23.30 3.79
CA ASN A 87 -8.11 -23.45 4.78
C ASN A 87 -7.71 -22.92 6.16
N SER A 88 -6.47 -22.50 6.41
CA SER A 88 -6.13 -21.78 7.66
C SER A 88 -6.58 -20.32 7.61
N THR A 89 -6.62 -19.73 6.41
CA THR A 89 -6.92 -18.31 6.19
C THR A 89 -8.29 -18.08 5.60
N TYR A 90 -8.76 -18.94 4.69
CA TYR A 90 -10.00 -18.76 3.92
C TYR A 90 -10.99 -19.91 4.10
N GLY A 91 -12.25 -19.66 3.76
CA GLY A 91 -13.28 -20.68 3.66
C GLY A 91 -14.31 -20.32 2.60
N LYS A 92 -14.87 -21.32 1.92
CA LYS A 92 -16.04 -21.14 1.05
C LYS A 92 -17.29 -21.00 1.93
N ILE A 93 -18.21 -20.12 1.54
CA ILE A 93 -19.49 -19.93 2.23
C ILE A 93 -20.63 -19.92 1.22
N SER A 94 -21.85 -20.22 1.68
CA SER A 94 -23.03 -20.10 0.81
C SER A 94 -23.43 -18.63 0.63
N LYS A 95 -24.20 -18.34 -0.41
CA LYS A 95 -24.84 -17.02 -0.58
C LYS A 95 -25.75 -16.66 0.62
N ARG A 96 -26.36 -17.68 1.24
CA ARG A 96 -27.20 -17.50 2.44
C ARG A 96 -26.35 -17.03 3.62
N ASP A 97 -25.20 -17.65 3.85
CA ASP A 97 -24.28 -17.27 4.94
C ASP A 97 -23.71 -15.87 4.71
N TYR A 98 -23.33 -15.53 3.47
CA TYR A 98 -22.95 -14.16 3.12
C TYR A 98 -24.04 -13.15 3.50
N THR A 99 -25.28 -13.45 3.13
CA THR A 99 -26.44 -12.57 3.41
C THR A 99 -26.68 -12.44 4.91
N ASN A 100 -26.53 -13.53 5.67
CA ASN A 100 -26.67 -13.51 7.14
C ASN A 100 -25.56 -12.67 7.79
N ASN A 101 -24.30 -12.85 7.36
CA ASN A 101 -23.16 -12.07 7.84
C ASN A 101 -23.34 -10.57 7.54
N TYR A 102 -23.85 -10.25 6.35
CA TYR A 102 -24.13 -8.87 5.98
C TYR A 102 -25.26 -8.26 6.83
N LYS A 103 -26.35 -8.99 7.07
CA LYS A 103 -27.42 -8.54 7.96
C LYS A 103 -26.92 -8.30 9.38
N ALA A 104 -26.09 -9.20 9.92
CA ALA A 104 -25.49 -9.02 11.24
C ALA A 104 -24.63 -7.75 11.31
N LEU A 105 -23.80 -7.50 10.29
CA LEU A 105 -23.03 -6.25 10.16
C LEU A 105 -23.96 -5.02 10.15
N GLN A 106 -25.05 -5.05 9.37
CA GLN A 106 -25.99 -3.93 9.32
C GLN A 106 -26.63 -3.66 10.68
N THR A 107 -27.09 -4.71 11.36
CA THR A 107 -27.64 -4.58 12.72
C THR A 107 -26.65 -3.92 13.68
N ASP A 108 -25.39 -4.36 13.67
CA ASP A 108 -24.35 -3.79 14.54
C ASP A 108 -24.07 -2.30 14.22
N ILE A 109 -24.08 -1.93 12.94
CA ILE A 109 -23.91 -0.54 12.50
C ILE A 109 -25.12 0.32 12.90
N ASP A 110 -26.33 -0.18 12.66
CA ASP A 110 -27.57 0.54 12.93
C ASP A 110 -27.75 0.79 14.43
N GLN A 111 -27.37 -0.17 15.28
CA GLN A 111 -27.35 0.02 16.74
C GLN A 111 -26.45 1.19 17.16
N VAL A 112 -25.29 1.35 16.52
CA VAL A 112 -24.39 2.48 16.81
C VAL A 112 -24.96 3.79 16.24
N TYR A 113 -25.42 3.75 15.00
CA TYR A 113 -25.92 4.94 14.29
C TYR A 113 -27.22 5.48 14.90
N TYR A 114 -28.02 4.65 15.57
CA TYR A 114 -29.21 5.07 16.29
C TYR A 114 -28.94 6.21 17.29
N PHE A 115 -27.76 6.22 17.92
CA PHE A 115 -27.38 7.23 18.91
C PHE A 115 -26.69 8.46 18.30
N TRP A 116 -26.48 8.50 16.99
CA TRP A 116 -25.75 9.57 16.31
C TRP A 116 -26.70 10.58 15.67
N ASP A 117 -26.21 11.78 15.39
CA ASP A 117 -26.98 12.80 14.69
C ASP A 117 -27.49 12.26 13.33
N PRO A 118 -28.81 12.38 13.02
CA PRO A 118 -29.39 11.86 11.79
C PRO A 118 -28.80 12.45 10.49
N LYS A 119 -28.26 13.68 10.50
CA LYS A 119 -27.59 14.23 9.30
C LYS A 119 -26.27 13.49 9.04
N THR A 120 -25.52 13.18 10.09
CA THR A 120 -24.28 12.40 10.03
C THR A 120 -24.56 10.98 9.55
N VAL A 121 -25.56 10.31 10.14
CA VAL A 121 -25.97 8.95 9.76
C VAL A 121 -26.36 8.90 8.27
N ARG A 122 -27.15 9.86 7.77
CA ARG A 122 -27.53 9.90 6.34
C ARG A 122 -26.34 10.03 5.39
N ARG A 123 -25.25 10.67 5.81
CA ARG A 123 -24.01 10.77 5.00
C ARG A 123 -23.21 9.46 5.02
N LEU A 124 -23.34 8.68 6.09
CA LEU A 124 -22.61 7.43 6.28
C LEU A 124 -23.40 6.20 5.79
N ALA A 125 -24.73 6.24 5.77
CA ALA A 125 -25.57 5.12 5.37
C ALA A 125 -25.39 4.78 3.88
N ASP A 126 -25.08 3.51 3.59
CA ASP A 126 -25.00 2.97 2.24
C ASP A 126 -26.10 1.92 2.04
N ASN A 127 -27.11 2.28 1.24
CA ASN A 127 -28.26 1.41 0.98
C ASN A 127 -27.96 0.36 -0.11
N HIS A 128 -26.88 0.55 -0.88
CA HIS A 128 -26.55 -0.31 -2.02
C HIS A 128 -25.04 -0.59 -2.08
N PRO A 129 -24.44 -1.16 -1.02
CA PRO A 129 -23.03 -1.48 -1.04
C PRO A 129 -22.73 -2.56 -2.09
N ALA A 130 -21.62 -2.38 -2.81
CA ALA A 130 -21.10 -3.39 -3.71
C ALA A 130 -20.67 -4.63 -2.92
N ILE A 131 -20.72 -5.81 -3.54
CA ILE A 131 -20.14 -7.01 -2.94
C ILE A 131 -18.62 -6.86 -2.95
N ASN A 132 -17.96 -7.10 -1.81
CA ASN A 132 -16.51 -7.15 -1.75
C ASN A 132 -16.00 -8.22 -2.71
N THR A 133 -15.01 -7.88 -3.56
CA THR A 133 -14.42 -8.82 -4.52
C THR A 133 -12.93 -8.95 -4.27
N ILE A 134 -12.37 -10.13 -4.58
CA ILE A 134 -10.92 -10.35 -4.50
C ILE A 134 -10.30 -10.39 -5.89
N TYR A 135 -9.11 -9.82 -6.02
CA TYR A 135 -8.27 -9.95 -7.22
C TYR A 135 -6.80 -10.18 -6.82
N GLY A 136 -6.03 -10.80 -7.72
CA GLY A 136 -4.61 -11.08 -7.53
C GLY A 136 -3.74 -10.16 -8.37
N LEU A 137 -2.65 -9.66 -7.78
CA LEU A 137 -1.57 -9.03 -8.53
C LEU A 137 -0.41 -10.01 -8.66
N PHE A 138 0.06 -10.25 -9.88
CA PHE A 138 1.19 -11.17 -10.08
C PHE A 138 2.47 -10.62 -9.46
N LYS A 139 3.12 -11.41 -8.60
CA LYS A 139 4.42 -11.14 -8.01
C LYS A 139 5.53 -11.57 -8.97
N THR A 140 5.58 -10.93 -10.13
CA THR A 140 6.51 -11.25 -11.23
C THR A 140 7.99 -11.29 -10.82
N HIS A 141 8.37 -10.49 -9.81
CA HIS A 141 9.70 -10.49 -9.19
C HIS A 141 10.04 -11.77 -8.40
N LYS A 142 9.06 -12.65 -8.15
CA LYS A 142 9.22 -13.95 -7.48
C LYS A 142 9.03 -15.13 -8.43
N PHE A 143 8.91 -14.89 -9.73
CA PHE A 143 8.72 -15.96 -10.72
C PHE A 143 10.07 -16.59 -11.05
N THR A 144 10.11 -17.92 -11.06
CA THR A 144 11.28 -18.68 -11.51
C THR A 144 11.28 -18.90 -13.03
N GLN A 145 10.10 -18.95 -13.65
CA GLN A 145 9.90 -19.06 -15.10
C GLN A 145 8.86 -18.05 -15.59
N ARG A 146 8.94 -17.68 -16.87
CA ARG A 146 8.07 -16.67 -17.51
C ARG A 146 7.65 -17.15 -18.91
N GLY A 147 6.65 -16.50 -19.49
CA GLY A 147 6.20 -16.80 -20.84
C GLY A 147 5.43 -18.11 -20.89
N VAL A 148 5.71 -18.94 -21.89
CA VAL A 148 5.01 -20.21 -22.14
C VAL A 148 5.26 -21.26 -21.04
N ASP A 149 6.37 -21.12 -20.30
CA ASP A 149 6.73 -22.03 -19.20
C ASP A 149 6.13 -21.62 -17.85
N ALA A 150 5.33 -20.55 -17.80
CA ALA A 150 4.66 -20.13 -16.57
C ALA A 150 3.53 -21.10 -16.19
N THR A 151 3.59 -21.65 -14.98
CA THR A 151 2.63 -22.62 -14.42
C THR A 151 2.13 -22.17 -13.06
N ASN A 152 1.04 -22.77 -12.56
CA ASN A 152 0.49 -22.44 -11.24
C ASN A 152 1.44 -22.73 -10.07
N ASP A 153 2.51 -23.49 -10.28
CA ASP A 153 3.50 -23.80 -9.25
C ASP A 153 4.63 -22.78 -9.19
N ASN A 154 4.93 -22.12 -10.31
CA ASN A 154 5.97 -21.10 -10.38
C ASN A 154 5.44 -19.66 -10.30
N VAL A 155 4.13 -19.44 -10.51
CA VAL A 155 3.52 -18.12 -10.32
C VAL A 155 3.12 -17.87 -8.87
N LYS A 156 3.37 -16.65 -8.40
CA LYS A 156 2.92 -16.14 -7.09
C LYS A 156 2.06 -14.90 -7.27
N ILE A 157 1.03 -14.74 -6.44
CA ILE A 157 0.15 -13.58 -6.47
C ILE A 157 0.12 -12.84 -5.12
N ARG A 158 -0.28 -11.56 -5.14
CA ARG A 158 -0.72 -10.82 -3.97
C ARG A 158 -2.25 -10.69 -4.02
N PRO A 159 -2.99 -11.35 -3.13
CA PRO A 159 -4.44 -11.20 -3.05
C PRO A 159 -4.80 -9.81 -2.51
N ILE A 160 -5.81 -9.17 -3.09
CA ILE A 160 -6.40 -7.93 -2.59
C ILE A 160 -7.91 -8.12 -2.55
N ILE A 161 -8.48 -8.15 -1.33
CA ILE A 161 -9.92 -8.07 -1.13
C ILE A 161 -10.31 -6.59 -1.17
N SER A 162 -10.96 -6.17 -2.25
CA SER A 162 -11.45 -4.80 -2.42
C SER A 162 -12.65 -4.55 -1.52
N GLY A 163 -12.47 -3.66 -0.52
CA GLY A 163 -13.56 -3.11 0.28
C GLY A 163 -14.18 -1.84 -0.31
N SER A 164 -13.67 -1.35 -1.45
CA SER A 164 -14.12 -0.06 -2.02
C SER A 164 -15.59 -0.11 -2.43
N GLY A 165 -16.40 0.79 -1.85
CA GLY A 165 -17.86 0.81 -2.04
C GLY A 165 -18.58 -0.39 -1.43
N GLY A 166 -17.89 -1.21 -0.64
CA GLY A 166 -18.47 -2.38 0.02
C GLY A 166 -19.10 -2.09 1.39
N PRO A 167 -19.68 -3.12 2.05
CA PRO A 167 -20.44 -2.96 3.28
C PRO A 167 -19.66 -2.31 4.42
N THR A 168 -18.36 -2.56 4.49
CA THR A 168 -17.49 -2.06 5.55
C THR A 168 -16.79 -0.76 5.19
N ASP A 169 -16.96 -0.21 3.98
CA ASP A 169 -16.13 0.88 3.47
C ASP A 169 -16.24 2.14 4.35
N ARG A 170 -17.47 2.63 4.54
CA ARG A 170 -17.79 3.84 5.33
C ARG A 170 -17.59 3.66 6.83
N PRO A 171 -18.06 2.58 7.50
CA PRO A 171 -17.75 2.38 8.92
C PRO A 171 -16.24 2.22 9.16
N SER A 172 -15.50 1.55 8.26
CA SER A 172 -14.04 1.49 8.33
C SER A 172 -13.40 2.86 8.21
N TRP A 173 -13.94 3.77 7.39
CA TRP A 173 -13.42 5.14 7.28
C TRP A 173 -13.58 5.91 8.60
N VAL A 174 -14.74 5.81 9.25
CA VAL A 174 -14.97 6.45 10.56
C VAL A 174 -13.99 5.92 11.60
N VAL A 175 -13.90 4.59 11.73
CA VAL A 175 -13.01 3.94 12.70
C VAL A 175 -11.55 4.29 12.40
N SER A 176 -11.13 4.23 11.14
CA SER A 176 -9.77 4.59 10.72
C SER A 176 -9.42 6.04 11.05
N THR A 177 -10.36 6.97 10.90
CA THR A 177 -10.13 8.40 11.17
C THR A 177 -9.76 8.65 12.63
N ILE A 178 -10.40 7.93 13.56
CA ILE A 178 -10.08 8.03 14.99
C ILE A 178 -8.80 7.25 15.31
N LEU A 179 -8.73 5.97 14.92
CA LEU A 179 -7.62 5.09 15.30
C LEU A 179 -6.27 5.49 14.70
N SER A 180 -6.24 6.14 13.53
CA SER A 180 -4.96 6.56 12.91
C SER A 180 -4.19 7.55 13.79
N GLN A 181 -4.88 8.30 14.66
CA GLN A 181 -4.23 9.19 15.62
C GLN A 181 -3.42 8.44 16.69
N LEU A 182 -3.69 7.15 16.89
CA LEU A 182 -2.95 6.33 17.87
C LEU A 182 -1.57 5.90 17.37
N THR A 183 -1.30 5.96 16.06
CA THR A 183 -0.01 5.52 15.50
C THR A 183 1.14 6.42 15.97
N LYS A 184 0.87 7.69 16.31
CA LYS A 184 1.85 8.61 16.91
C LYS A 184 2.38 8.14 18.28
N PHE A 185 1.65 7.24 18.94
CA PHE A 185 2.07 6.65 20.21
C PHE A 185 2.79 5.30 20.04
N VAL A 186 3.01 4.84 18.80
CA VAL A 186 3.80 3.64 18.51
C VAL A 186 5.25 4.09 18.28
N GLY A 187 6.12 3.87 19.27
CA GLY A 187 7.48 4.44 19.27
C GLY A 187 8.34 3.96 18.10
N ALA A 188 8.13 2.73 17.63
CA ALA A 188 8.81 2.18 16.47
C ALA A 188 8.25 2.70 15.13
N HIS A 189 7.08 3.34 15.10
CA HIS A 189 6.40 3.65 13.84
C HIS A 189 7.17 4.69 13.02
N LEU A 190 7.49 4.30 11.79
CA LEU A 190 8.12 5.14 10.78
C LEU A 190 7.10 5.54 9.70
N GLU A 191 6.96 6.84 9.45
CA GLU A 191 5.95 7.37 8.50
C GLU A 191 6.44 7.45 7.05
N ASN A 192 7.73 7.64 6.86
CA ASN A 192 8.37 7.83 5.56
C ASN A 192 9.91 7.84 5.69
N THR A 193 10.60 7.85 4.55
CA THR A 193 12.07 7.85 4.49
C THR A 193 12.70 9.12 5.08
N ALA A 194 12.05 10.29 5.00
CA ALA A 194 12.63 11.51 5.57
C ALA A 194 12.72 11.45 7.10
N HIS A 195 11.73 10.84 7.76
CA HIS A 195 11.77 10.58 9.21
C HIS A 195 12.95 9.66 9.55
N LEU A 196 13.19 8.60 8.75
CA LEU A 196 14.32 7.70 8.95
C LEU A 196 15.66 8.42 8.84
N LEU A 197 15.84 9.23 7.79
CA LEU A 197 17.08 9.99 7.60
C LEU A 197 17.34 10.95 8.75
N THR A 198 16.29 11.57 9.30
CA THR A 198 16.39 12.42 10.49
C THR A 198 16.85 11.62 11.71
N ASP A 199 16.33 10.41 11.91
CA ASP A 199 16.71 9.56 13.02
C ASP A 199 18.13 8.99 12.86
N LEU A 200 18.53 8.60 11.65
CA LEU A 200 19.90 8.16 11.35
C LEU A 200 20.94 9.23 11.70
N ASN A 201 20.66 10.51 11.42
CA ASN A 201 21.55 11.61 11.77
C ASN A 201 21.70 11.84 13.28
N ARG A 202 20.79 11.30 14.10
CA ARG A 202 20.81 11.40 15.56
C ARG A 202 21.51 10.22 16.23
N VAL A 203 21.75 9.14 15.50
CA VAL A 203 22.45 7.97 16.03
C VAL A 203 23.89 8.37 16.36
N LYS A 204 24.25 8.24 17.64
CA LYS A 204 25.62 8.41 18.12
C LYS A 204 26.20 7.03 18.36
N ALA A 205 27.10 6.59 17.49
CA ALA A 205 27.84 5.36 17.67
C ALA A 205 29.14 5.63 18.43
N LYS A 206 29.47 4.80 19.42
CA LYS A 206 30.79 4.78 20.05
C LYS A 206 31.39 3.38 19.85
N GLY A 207 31.92 3.13 18.66
CA GLY A 207 32.53 1.84 18.32
C GLY A 207 31.94 1.20 17.08
N GLU A 208 32.14 -0.11 16.96
CA GLU A 208 31.58 -0.89 15.87
C GLU A 208 30.05 -0.91 15.96
N ILE A 209 29.39 -0.77 14.81
CA ILE A 209 27.93 -0.87 14.74
C ILE A 209 27.52 -1.93 13.74
N HIS A 210 26.39 -2.56 14.06
CA HIS A 210 25.74 -3.54 13.22
C HIS A 210 24.32 -3.06 12.92
N TYR A 211 23.87 -3.26 11.69
CA TYR A 211 22.53 -2.89 11.27
C TYR A 211 21.96 -3.89 10.28
N GLU A 212 20.66 -4.13 10.43
CA GLU A 212 19.91 -5.12 9.66
C GLU A 212 18.54 -4.58 9.30
N SER A 213 17.94 -5.18 8.28
CA SER A 213 16.53 -5.00 8.00
C SER A 213 15.80 -6.30 8.30
N PHE A 214 14.67 -6.22 9.00
CA PHE A 214 13.76 -7.35 9.14
C PHE A 214 12.49 -7.12 8.31
N ASP A 215 11.98 -8.16 7.65
CA ASP A 215 10.73 -8.12 6.88
C ASP A 215 9.73 -9.09 7.50
N VAL A 216 8.54 -8.59 7.85
CA VAL A 216 7.46 -9.42 8.39
C VAL A 216 6.76 -10.17 7.26
N GLU A 217 6.85 -11.51 7.30
CA GLU A 217 6.28 -12.34 6.26
C GLU A 217 4.75 -12.25 6.24
N SER A 218 4.20 -11.79 5.11
CA SER A 218 2.76 -11.76 4.84
C SER A 218 1.94 -11.13 5.99
N LEU A 219 2.45 -10.03 6.57
CA LEU A 219 1.93 -9.36 7.76
C LEU A 219 0.40 -9.42 7.89
N TYR A 220 -0.34 -8.86 6.92
CA TYR A 220 -1.80 -8.75 7.02
C TYR A 220 -2.53 -10.10 7.15
N THR A 221 -2.12 -11.14 6.44
CA THR A 221 -2.79 -12.46 6.53
C THR A 221 -2.46 -13.21 7.81
N ASN A 222 -1.33 -12.87 8.44
CA ASN A 222 -0.82 -13.53 9.63
C ASN A 222 -1.23 -12.86 10.94
N ILE A 223 -1.78 -11.64 10.89
CA ILE A 223 -2.34 -10.96 12.07
C ILE A 223 -3.61 -11.69 12.54
N HIS A 224 -3.65 -12.05 13.83
CA HIS A 224 -4.86 -12.59 14.44
C HIS A 224 -5.87 -11.48 14.75
N ASN A 225 -7.09 -11.59 14.23
CA ASN A 225 -8.13 -10.54 14.29
C ASN A 225 -8.44 -10.11 15.73
N GLN A 226 -8.62 -11.07 16.65
CA GLN A 226 -8.90 -10.78 18.05
C GLN A 226 -7.72 -10.08 18.73
N SER A 227 -6.49 -10.51 18.43
CA SER A 227 -5.30 -9.94 19.05
C SER A 227 -5.05 -8.50 18.60
N ALA A 228 -5.38 -8.18 17.34
CA ALA A 228 -5.36 -6.82 16.83
C ALA A 228 -6.42 -5.93 17.50
N LEU A 229 -7.65 -6.45 17.69
CA LEU A 229 -8.71 -5.76 18.42
C LEU A 229 -8.30 -5.46 19.86
N GLU A 230 -7.73 -6.43 20.58
CA GLU A 230 -7.27 -6.24 21.95
C GLU A 230 -6.09 -5.26 22.03
N ALA A 231 -5.20 -5.25 21.05
CA ALA A 231 -4.14 -4.25 20.96
C ALA A 231 -4.71 -2.83 20.83
N VAL A 232 -5.76 -2.64 20.02
CA VAL A 232 -6.46 -1.35 19.91
C VAL A 232 -7.12 -0.96 21.24
N LYS A 233 -7.86 -1.87 21.88
CA LYS A 233 -8.50 -1.61 23.18
C LYS A 233 -7.47 -1.14 24.23
N ARG A 234 -6.32 -1.82 24.33
CA ARG A 234 -5.23 -1.42 25.24
C ARG A 234 -4.68 -0.04 24.90
N LYS A 235 -4.47 0.25 23.62
CA LYS A 235 -3.93 1.55 23.18
C LYS A 235 -4.93 2.69 23.44
N LEU A 236 -6.21 2.48 23.18
CA LEU A 236 -7.30 3.41 23.50
C LEU A 236 -7.43 3.64 25.00
N HIS A 237 -7.29 2.61 25.84
CA HIS A 237 -7.30 2.78 27.29
C HIS A 237 -6.18 3.71 27.77
N ARG A 238 -4.97 3.58 27.20
CA ARG A 238 -3.81 4.40 27.57
C ARG A 238 -3.84 5.82 26.99
N HIS A 239 -4.26 5.96 25.73
CA HIS A 239 -4.09 7.20 24.96
C HIS A 239 -5.40 7.82 24.46
N GLY A 240 -6.55 7.25 24.79
CA GLY A 240 -7.85 7.72 24.32
C GLY A 240 -8.17 9.16 24.71
N ARG A 241 -7.61 9.67 25.82
CA ARG A 241 -7.75 11.08 26.22
C ARG A 241 -6.92 12.06 25.36
N GLN A 242 -6.05 11.56 24.50
CA GLN A 242 -5.07 12.34 23.72
C GLN A 242 -5.37 12.31 22.22
N ILE A 243 -6.57 11.88 21.85
CA ILE A 243 -7.06 11.79 20.46
C ILE A 243 -8.41 12.47 20.33
N GLU A 244 -8.71 12.93 19.12
CA GLU A 244 -10.01 13.50 18.77
C GLU A 244 -11.03 12.40 18.52
N TRP A 245 -12.15 12.46 19.25
CA TRP A 245 -13.24 11.48 19.17
C TRP A 245 -14.36 11.90 18.21
N TYR A 246 -14.38 13.16 17.77
CA TYR A 246 -15.39 13.68 16.84
C TYR A 246 -16.84 13.38 17.25
N GLY A 247 -17.12 13.40 18.56
CA GLY A 247 -18.45 13.10 19.12
C GLY A 247 -18.81 11.61 19.21
N ILE A 248 -17.89 10.70 18.86
CA ILE A 248 -18.11 9.25 18.93
C ILE A 248 -17.62 8.73 20.30
N SER A 249 -18.43 7.91 20.97
CA SER A 249 -18.03 7.28 22.22
C SER A 249 -17.04 6.12 21.98
N SER A 250 -16.22 5.80 22.99
CA SER A 250 -15.32 4.65 22.94
C SER A 250 -16.06 3.33 22.71
N GLY A 251 -17.22 3.14 23.35
CA GLY A 251 -18.08 1.97 23.15
C GLY A 251 -18.54 1.83 21.70
N HIS A 252 -19.07 2.91 21.11
CA HIS A 252 -19.51 2.91 19.71
C HIS A 252 -18.35 2.64 18.74
N LEU A 253 -17.17 3.21 18.98
CA LEU A 253 -15.99 2.96 18.16
C LEU A 253 -15.57 1.48 18.20
N ILE A 254 -15.54 0.88 19.39
CA ILE A 254 -15.19 -0.54 19.57
C ILE A 254 -16.23 -1.43 18.91
N GLN A 255 -17.52 -1.14 19.07
CA GLN A 255 -18.59 -1.91 18.43
C GLN A 255 -18.49 -1.87 16.90
N LEU A 256 -18.25 -0.70 16.30
CA LEU A 256 -18.02 -0.59 14.86
C LEU A 256 -16.76 -1.33 14.41
N LEU A 257 -15.67 -1.22 15.17
CA LEU A 257 -14.43 -1.93 14.88
C LEU A 257 -14.63 -3.45 14.89
N GLU A 258 -15.32 -3.98 15.89
CA GLU A 258 -15.64 -5.41 16.02
C GLU A 258 -16.52 -5.89 14.86
N ALA A 259 -17.56 -5.13 14.51
CA ALA A 259 -18.46 -5.46 13.41
C ALA A 259 -17.70 -5.49 12.06
N VAL A 260 -16.86 -4.49 11.80
CA VAL A 260 -16.05 -4.42 10.58
C VAL A 260 -15.02 -5.56 10.51
N ILE A 261 -14.32 -5.85 11.61
CA ILE A 261 -13.34 -6.95 11.67
C ILE A 261 -14.03 -8.31 11.45
N ARG A 262 -15.26 -8.49 11.93
CA ARG A 262 -16.05 -9.72 11.76
C ARG A 262 -16.52 -9.92 10.32
N PHE A 263 -16.87 -8.86 9.62
CA PHE A 263 -17.31 -8.94 8.23
C PHE A 263 -16.13 -8.98 7.24
N ASN A 264 -15.63 -10.19 6.97
CA ASN A 264 -14.61 -10.44 5.94
C ASN A 264 -15.09 -11.37 4.82
N SER A 265 -16.37 -11.26 4.45
CA SER A 265 -16.93 -12.03 3.35
C SER A 265 -16.72 -11.32 2.01
N PHE A 266 -16.44 -12.08 0.94
CA PHE A 266 -16.16 -11.56 -0.40
C PHE A 266 -16.52 -12.58 -1.49
N GLN A 267 -16.45 -12.17 -2.75
CA GLN A 267 -16.72 -13.01 -3.90
C GLN A 267 -15.51 -13.12 -4.85
N PHE A 268 -15.30 -14.32 -5.39
CA PHE A 268 -14.39 -14.58 -6.51
C PHE A 268 -15.07 -15.48 -7.53
N ALA A 269 -15.07 -15.10 -8.81
CA ALA A 269 -15.64 -15.89 -9.91
C ALA A 269 -17.03 -16.48 -9.57
N GLY A 270 -17.94 -15.65 -9.05
CA GLY A 270 -19.30 -16.06 -8.65
C GLY A 270 -19.40 -16.81 -7.32
N THR A 271 -18.31 -17.35 -6.79
CA THR A 271 -18.28 -18.10 -5.53
C THR A 271 -18.02 -17.19 -4.34
N PHE A 272 -18.76 -17.39 -3.23
CA PHE A 272 -18.58 -16.63 -2.00
C PHE A 272 -17.56 -17.29 -1.07
N TYR A 273 -16.76 -16.44 -0.42
CA TYR A 273 -15.70 -16.81 0.51
C TYR A 273 -15.76 -15.94 1.76
N ILE A 274 -15.11 -16.41 2.81
CA ILE A 274 -14.79 -15.65 4.03
C ILE A 274 -13.29 -15.74 4.30
N GLN A 275 -12.69 -14.63 4.72
CA GLN A 275 -11.36 -14.65 5.32
C GLN A 275 -11.51 -14.84 6.84
N LYS A 276 -11.09 -16.00 7.34
CA LYS A 276 -11.22 -16.44 8.73
C LYS A 276 -10.15 -15.83 9.63
N ARG A 277 -8.95 -15.62 9.08
CA ARG A 277 -7.80 -15.03 9.79
C ARG A 277 -7.15 -13.95 8.94
N GLY A 278 -6.64 -12.92 9.60
CA GLY A 278 -5.93 -11.85 8.95
C GLY A 278 -6.80 -10.63 8.69
N LEU A 279 -6.13 -9.54 8.33
CA LEU A 279 -6.72 -8.30 7.89
C LEU A 279 -6.82 -8.30 6.37
N ALA A 280 -7.98 -7.96 5.83
CA ALA A 280 -8.16 -7.80 4.39
C ALA A 280 -7.29 -6.63 3.88
N MET A 281 -6.33 -6.89 3.00
CA MET A 281 -5.36 -5.87 2.53
C MET A 281 -6.02 -4.63 1.89
N GLY A 282 -7.21 -4.77 1.30
CA GLY A 282 -7.96 -3.63 0.73
C GLY A 282 -8.90 -2.94 1.73
N SER A 283 -8.87 -3.31 3.01
CA SER A 283 -9.60 -2.62 4.07
C SER A 283 -8.86 -1.35 4.51
N ARG A 284 -9.61 -0.27 4.77
CA ARG A 284 -9.07 0.97 5.34
C ARG A 284 -8.45 0.78 6.72
N LEU A 285 -8.92 -0.23 7.47
CA LEU A 285 -8.41 -0.52 8.80
C LEU A 285 -7.11 -1.31 8.81
N ALA A 286 -6.80 -2.05 7.74
CA ALA A 286 -5.68 -2.98 7.76
C ALA A 286 -4.35 -2.29 8.13
N PRO A 287 -3.97 -1.13 7.56
CA PRO A 287 -2.70 -0.47 7.91
C PRO A 287 -2.64 -0.03 9.37
N VAL A 288 -3.68 0.64 9.89
CA VAL A 288 -3.68 1.14 11.28
C VAL A 288 -3.68 0.00 12.29
N LEU A 289 -4.45 -1.05 12.05
CA LEU A 289 -4.47 -2.23 12.91
C LEU A 289 -3.15 -2.98 12.88
N ALA A 290 -2.49 -3.07 11.73
CA ALA A 290 -1.17 -3.69 11.63
C ALA A 290 -0.11 -2.90 12.41
N VAL A 291 -0.12 -1.57 12.33
CA VAL A 291 0.82 -0.73 13.09
C VAL A 291 0.64 -0.91 14.60
N ILE A 292 -0.61 -0.87 15.08
CA ILE A 292 -0.94 -1.02 16.51
C ILE A 292 -0.69 -2.45 17.01
N TYR A 293 -1.00 -3.46 16.20
CA TYR A 293 -0.74 -4.85 16.58
C TYR A 293 0.76 -5.13 16.69
N MET A 294 1.54 -4.68 15.71
CA MET A 294 2.99 -4.87 15.75
C MET A 294 3.66 -4.17 16.93
N ASP A 295 3.13 -3.04 17.41
CA ASP A 295 3.61 -2.42 18.66
C ASP A 295 3.56 -3.39 19.86
N THR A 296 2.55 -4.27 19.90
CA THR A 296 2.47 -5.33 20.92
C THR A 296 3.54 -6.40 20.72
N ILE A 297 3.79 -6.81 19.48
CA ILE A 297 4.84 -7.79 19.12
C ILE A 297 6.24 -7.26 19.41
N GLU A 298 6.45 -5.96 19.26
CA GLU A 298 7.76 -5.33 19.40
C GLU A 298 8.11 -5.03 20.86
N THR A 299 7.10 -4.77 21.70
CA THR A 299 7.29 -4.35 23.09
C THR A 299 8.26 -5.23 23.89
N PRO A 300 8.22 -6.57 23.82
CA PRO A 300 9.15 -7.43 24.57
C PRO A 300 10.61 -7.30 24.15
N SER A 301 10.88 -6.91 22.90
CA SER A 301 12.23 -6.72 22.39
C SER A 301 12.90 -5.42 22.88
N ASN A 302 12.13 -4.52 23.50
CA ASN A 302 12.66 -3.25 24.01
C ASN A 302 13.66 -3.40 25.16
N VAL A 303 13.80 -4.60 25.73
CA VAL A 303 14.80 -4.91 26.77
C VAL A 303 16.22 -4.93 26.19
N TYR A 304 16.36 -5.14 24.88
CA TYR A 304 17.66 -5.21 24.22
C TYR A 304 18.13 -3.82 23.80
N PRO A 305 19.40 -3.45 24.07
CA PRO A 305 19.90 -2.10 23.87
C PRO A 305 20.18 -1.81 22.39
N THR A 306 19.16 -1.38 21.65
CA THR A 306 19.30 -0.92 20.26
C THR A 306 19.62 0.58 20.20
N LEU A 307 20.48 0.98 19.26
CA LEU A 307 20.79 2.38 18.97
C LEU A 307 19.66 3.05 18.18
N LEU A 308 19.01 2.28 17.30
CA LEU A 308 17.84 2.71 16.55
C LEU A 308 16.97 1.49 16.26
N TYR A 309 15.66 1.63 16.43
CA TYR A 309 14.67 0.65 16.02
C TYR A 309 13.47 1.38 15.40
N ARG A 310 13.22 1.14 14.11
CA ARG A 310 12.14 1.78 13.34
C ARG A 310 11.48 0.81 12.39
N ARG A 311 10.16 0.91 12.26
CA ARG A 311 9.34 0.06 11.41
C ARG A 311 8.40 0.85 10.53
N TYR A 312 8.52 0.65 9.22
CA TYR A 312 7.59 1.08 8.21
C TYR A 312 6.66 -0.07 7.83
N ILE A 313 5.48 -0.15 8.44
CA ILE A 313 4.51 -1.24 8.26
C ILE A 313 5.13 -2.62 8.55
N ASP A 314 5.63 -3.32 7.53
CA ASP A 314 6.24 -4.65 7.54
C ASP A 314 7.79 -4.61 7.51
N ASP A 315 8.38 -3.51 7.05
CA ASP A 315 9.83 -3.33 6.96
C ASP A 315 10.38 -2.73 8.28
N ILE A 316 11.29 -3.42 8.95
CA ILE A 316 11.97 -2.99 10.19
C ILE A 316 13.43 -2.69 9.87
N PHE A 317 13.95 -1.62 10.44
CA PHE A 317 15.36 -1.24 10.41
C PHE A 317 15.86 -1.12 11.84
N VAL A 318 16.94 -1.84 12.15
CA VAL A 318 17.51 -1.91 13.49
C VAL A 318 19.02 -1.67 13.44
N ILE A 319 19.54 -0.91 14.41
CA ILE A 319 20.96 -0.66 14.64
C ILE A 319 21.29 -1.04 16.09
N ALA A 320 22.40 -1.74 16.31
CA ALA A 320 22.95 -2.03 17.64
C ALA A 320 24.48 -2.00 17.63
N GLU A 321 25.09 -1.94 18.82
CA GLU A 321 26.55 -1.99 19.02
C GLU A 321 27.10 -3.42 18.96
N SER A 322 26.25 -4.44 19.04
CA SER A 322 26.68 -5.84 18.92
C SER A 322 25.76 -6.64 18.03
N LYS A 323 26.35 -7.61 17.32
CA LYS A 323 25.61 -8.59 16.52
C LYS A 323 24.68 -9.44 17.39
N THR A 324 25.12 -9.81 18.60
CA THR A 324 24.31 -10.58 19.56
C THR A 324 23.02 -9.86 19.91
N THR A 325 23.05 -8.54 20.13
CA THR A 325 21.84 -7.75 20.37
C THR A 325 20.85 -7.83 19.20
N LEU A 326 21.33 -7.81 17.96
CA LEU A 326 20.46 -7.97 16.79
C LEU A 326 19.84 -9.37 16.71
N ASP A 327 20.63 -10.40 17.01
CA ASP A 327 20.16 -11.79 17.06
C ASP A 327 19.09 -11.96 18.16
N ASP A 328 19.31 -11.40 19.35
CA ASP A 328 18.37 -11.46 20.46
C ASP A 328 17.05 -10.75 20.14
N VAL A 329 17.11 -9.55 19.54
CA VAL A 329 15.92 -8.84 19.05
C VAL A 329 15.17 -9.70 18.03
N PHE A 330 15.89 -10.27 17.05
CA PHE A 330 15.30 -11.08 15.99
C PHE A 330 14.61 -12.35 16.53
N LEU A 331 15.25 -13.04 17.48
CA LEU A 331 14.70 -14.22 18.16
C LEU A 331 13.50 -13.85 19.03
N SER A 332 13.58 -12.74 19.75
CA SER A 332 12.49 -12.21 20.55
C SER A 332 11.26 -11.94 19.69
N LEU A 333 11.39 -11.19 18.59
CA LEU A 333 10.29 -10.90 17.68
C LEU A 333 9.64 -12.18 17.11
N ASN A 334 10.44 -13.16 16.70
CA ASN A 334 9.95 -14.43 16.15
C ASN A 334 9.32 -15.37 17.19
N SER A 335 9.44 -15.09 18.48
CA SER A 335 8.84 -15.91 19.55
C SER A 335 7.53 -15.35 20.10
N GLN A 336 7.13 -14.13 19.70
CA GLN A 336 5.96 -13.46 20.29
C GLN A 336 4.60 -13.96 19.77
N ALA A 337 4.55 -14.55 18.57
CA ALA A 337 3.31 -15.06 18.00
C ALA A 337 3.57 -16.22 17.04
N ASP A 338 2.68 -17.21 17.06
CA ASP A 338 2.82 -18.43 16.25
C ASP A 338 2.83 -18.16 14.74
N THR A 339 2.05 -17.16 14.31
CA THR A 339 1.78 -16.85 12.90
C THR A 339 2.67 -15.74 12.34
N ILE A 340 3.30 -14.93 13.19
CA ILE A 340 4.18 -13.85 12.76
C ILE A 340 5.59 -14.39 12.66
N ARG A 341 6.17 -14.31 11.47
CA ARG A 341 7.54 -14.70 11.18
C ARG A 341 8.24 -13.53 10.50
N LEU A 342 9.51 -13.34 10.85
CA LEU A 342 10.34 -12.31 10.27
C LEU A 342 11.52 -12.96 9.56
N THR A 343 11.88 -12.38 8.43
CA THR A 343 13.15 -12.65 7.76
C THR A 343 14.11 -11.48 8.00
N ARG A 344 15.40 -11.68 7.74
CA ARG A 344 16.41 -10.64 7.91
C ARG A 344 17.32 -10.50 6.70
N GLU A 345 17.65 -9.27 6.37
CA GLU A 345 18.61 -8.88 5.33
C GLU A 345 19.78 -8.15 5.99
N THR A 346 20.99 -8.51 5.57
CA THR A 346 22.24 -7.89 6.03
C THR A 346 22.85 -7.03 4.92
N PRO A 347 23.68 -6.03 5.26
CA PRO A 347 24.30 -5.17 4.26
C PRO A 347 25.18 -5.97 3.28
N THR A 348 25.03 -5.71 1.99
CA THR A 348 25.89 -6.27 0.93
C THR A 348 26.86 -5.19 0.45
N GLU A 349 28.17 -5.45 0.47
CA GLU A 349 29.20 -4.44 0.20
C GLU A 349 29.04 -3.16 1.07
N GLY A 350 28.53 -3.35 2.30
CA GLY A 350 28.23 -2.26 3.24
C GLY A 350 26.94 -1.50 2.95
N TRP A 351 26.22 -1.77 1.85
CA TRP A 351 24.94 -1.12 1.55
C TRP A 351 23.77 -2.01 1.95
N LEU A 352 22.81 -1.42 2.67
CA LEU A 352 21.54 -2.06 3.00
C LEU A 352 20.39 -1.27 2.37
N PRO A 353 19.64 -1.86 1.44
CA PRO A 353 18.40 -1.27 0.94
C PRO A 353 17.33 -1.16 2.03
N PHE A 354 16.75 0.03 2.22
CA PHE A 354 15.59 0.22 3.10
C PHE A 354 14.71 1.35 2.58
N LEU A 355 13.41 1.08 2.39
CA LEU A 355 12.47 1.98 1.72
C LEU A 355 12.97 2.47 0.34
N ASN A 356 13.23 3.77 0.21
CA ASN A 356 13.65 4.44 -1.03
C ASN A 356 15.14 4.80 -1.04
N CYS A 357 15.93 4.35 -0.07
CA CYS A 357 17.36 4.58 -0.01
C CYS A 357 18.14 3.28 0.21
N GLU A 358 19.43 3.33 -0.11
CA GLU A 358 20.44 2.41 0.40
C GLU A 358 21.21 3.16 1.49
N ILE A 359 21.49 2.46 2.58
CA ILE A 359 22.13 3.00 3.78
C ILE A 359 23.46 2.29 3.98
N ARG A 360 24.52 3.06 4.24
CA ARG A 360 25.83 2.54 4.60
C ARG A 360 26.41 3.34 5.76
N HIS A 361 26.97 2.67 6.74
CA HIS A 361 27.78 3.33 7.75
C HIS A 361 29.23 3.44 7.29
N LYS A 362 29.80 4.65 7.32
CA LYS A 362 31.21 4.92 6.98
C LYS A 362 31.72 6.13 7.74
N ASN A 363 32.93 6.04 8.31
CA ASN A 363 33.60 7.14 9.03
C ASN A 363 32.69 7.74 10.13
N ASP A 364 32.11 6.89 10.96
CA ASP A 364 31.22 7.27 12.07
C ASP A 364 29.96 8.07 11.65
N ALA A 365 29.58 7.98 10.37
CA ALA A 365 28.41 8.62 9.82
C ALA A 365 27.63 7.69 8.88
N PHE A 366 26.31 7.87 8.83
CA PHE A 366 25.48 7.21 7.83
C PHE A 366 25.51 7.98 6.51
N SER A 367 25.90 7.27 5.46
CA SER A 367 25.85 7.68 4.07
C SER A 367 24.62 7.05 3.43
N THR A 368 23.84 7.83 2.67
CA THR A 368 22.64 7.34 2.00
C THR A 368 22.62 7.73 0.53
N ARG A 369 21.99 6.91 -0.30
CA ARG A 369 21.76 7.21 -1.71
C ARG A 369 20.39 6.72 -2.16
N TRP A 370 19.85 7.34 -3.19
CA TRP A 370 18.55 6.96 -3.74
C TRP A 370 18.61 5.54 -4.31
N TYR A 371 17.68 4.70 -3.90
CA TYR A 371 17.64 3.30 -4.29
C TYR A 371 16.39 2.96 -5.08
N ARG A 372 16.59 2.12 -6.11
CA ARG A 372 15.53 1.52 -6.92
C ARG A 372 15.76 0.03 -6.95
N LYS A 373 14.78 -0.74 -6.45
CA LYS A 373 14.81 -2.20 -6.51
C LYS A 373 15.08 -2.66 -7.96
N PRO A 374 15.94 -3.67 -8.20
CA PRO A 374 16.24 -4.17 -9.54
C PRO A 374 15.01 -4.58 -10.36
N SER A 375 13.94 -5.02 -9.69
CA SER A 375 12.66 -5.37 -10.31
C SER A 375 11.83 -4.17 -10.79
N ASN A 376 12.22 -2.94 -10.44
CA ASN A 376 11.49 -1.74 -10.81
C ASN A 376 11.76 -1.34 -12.26
N LYS A 377 10.71 -1.18 -13.07
CA LYS A 377 10.84 -0.74 -14.47
C LYS A 377 11.06 0.76 -14.62
N ASN A 378 10.96 1.51 -13.53
CA ASN A 378 11.11 2.96 -13.49
C ASN A 378 10.22 3.66 -14.53
N ILE A 379 9.00 3.15 -14.71
CA ILE A 379 8.00 3.73 -15.61
C ILE A 379 7.49 5.01 -14.97
N LEU A 380 7.64 6.11 -15.68
CA LEU A 380 7.11 7.42 -15.33
C LEU A 380 6.04 7.82 -16.35
N ILE A 381 5.37 8.95 -16.14
CA ILE A 381 4.59 9.60 -17.21
C ILE A 381 5.54 9.85 -18.36
N ARG A 382 5.29 9.27 -19.54
CA ARG A 382 6.15 9.49 -20.70
C ARG A 382 6.09 10.93 -21.18
N PHE A 383 7.20 11.45 -21.69
CA PHE A 383 7.26 12.81 -22.23
C PHE A 383 6.33 13.01 -23.44
N ASP A 384 6.12 11.98 -24.25
CA ASP A 384 5.22 11.97 -25.42
C ASP A 384 3.74 11.65 -25.07
N SER A 385 3.40 11.54 -23.79
CA SER A 385 2.00 11.36 -23.36
C SER A 385 1.16 12.62 -23.64
N CYS A 386 -0.16 12.47 -23.72
CA CYS A 386 -1.16 13.53 -23.83
C CYS A 386 -1.48 14.16 -22.48
N GLN A 387 -0.60 13.95 -21.49
CA GLN A 387 -0.74 14.58 -20.19
C GLN A 387 -0.36 16.06 -20.27
N PRO A 388 -1.03 16.93 -19.50
CA PRO A 388 -0.67 18.34 -19.37
C PRO A 388 0.84 18.55 -19.14
N LYS A 389 1.41 19.60 -19.77
CA LYS A 389 2.83 19.97 -19.64
C LYS A 389 3.25 20.07 -18.17
N GLN A 390 2.38 20.58 -17.30
CA GLN A 390 2.63 20.70 -15.87
C GLN A 390 2.91 19.35 -15.18
N HIS A 391 2.22 18.26 -15.56
CA HIS A 391 2.49 16.94 -15.00
C HIS A 391 3.84 16.37 -15.45
N LYS A 392 4.25 16.67 -16.69
CA LYS A 392 5.57 16.29 -17.22
C LYS A 392 6.69 17.04 -16.51
N ILE A 393 6.54 18.36 -16.31
CA ILE A 393 7.49 19.17 -15.53
C ILE A 393 7.56 18.67 -14.09
N ASN A 394 6.41 18.40 -13.46
CA ASN A 394 6.36 17.86 -12.11
C ASN A 394 7.01 16.47 -12.01
N THR A 395 6.96 15.65 -13.07
CA THR A 395 7.65 14.36 -13.14
C THR A 395 9.17 14.55 -13.04
N ILE A 396 9.74 15.51 -13.78
CA ILE A 396 11.17 15.86 -13.71
C ILE A 396 11.52 16.32 -12.29
N ARG A 397 10.82 17.35 -11.80
CA ARG A 397 11.08 17.98 -10.51
C ARG A 397 10.99 16.99 -9.35
N THR A 398 9.93 16.18 -9.31
CA THR A 398 9.73 15.19 -8.26
C THR A 398 10.79 14.10 -8.32
N THR A 399 11.15 13.60 -9.51
CA THR A 399 12.18 12.55 -9.64
C THR A 399 13.53 13.04 -9.13
N GLN A 400 13.95 14.24 -9.55
CA GLN A 400 15.20 14.84 -9.09
C GLN A 400 15.16 15.16 -7.58
N ARG A 401 14.06 15.77 -7.11
CA ARG A 401 13.89 16.10 -5.69
C ARG A 401 13.92 14.86 -4.81
N THR A 402 13.24 13.78 -5.20
CA THR A 402 13.28 12.51 -4.47
C THR A 402 14.68 11.92 -4.46
N ALA A 403 15.39 11.95 -5.59
CA ALA A 403 16.77 11.45 -5.64
C ALA A 403 17.70 12.19 -4.66
N VAL A 404 17.63 13.52 -4.65
CA VAL A 404 18.43 14.35 -3.74
C VAL A 404 18.00 14.17 -2.28
N ALA A 405 16.69 14.18 -2.00
CA ALA A 405 16.18 14.10 -0.63
C ALA A 405 16.46 12.76 0.07
N ASN A 406 16.78 11.71 -0.69
CA ASN A 406 17.14 10.38 -0.17
C ASN A 406 18.65 10.13 -0.22
N SER A 407 19.47 11.17 -0.33
CA SER A 407 20.92 11.05 -0.46
C SER A 407 21.68 11.99 0.47
N THR A 408 22.78 11.50 1.01
CA THR A 408 23.81 12.34 1.64
C THR A 408 24.66 13.04 0.59
N PHE A 409 25.36 14.10 1.01
CA PHE A 409 26.14 14.97 0.13
C PHE A 409 27.11 14.21 -0.79
N ASP A 410 27.78 13.18 -0.25
CA ASP A 410 28.72 12.32 -0.98
C ASP A 410 28.08 11.47 -2.09
N ASN A 411 26.76 11.23 -2.06
CA ASN A 411 26.04 10.44 -3.07
C ASN A 411 25.00 11.21 -3.88
N ILE A 412 24.87 12.53 -3.69
CA ILE A 412 23.93 13.34 -4.48
C ILE A 412 24.20 13.17 -5.99
N LYS A 413 25.48 13.13 -6.39
CA LYS A 413 25.85 12.94 -7.79
C LYS A 413 25.33 11.61 -8.34
N TYR A 414 25.62 10.51 -7.66
CA TYR A 414 25.12 9.17 -8.02
C TYR A 414 23.60 9.15 -8.20
N SER A 415 22.87 9.72 -7.24
CA SER A 415 21.41 9.71 -7.26
C SER A 415 20.82 10.60 -8.36
N LYS A 416 21.46 11.75 -8.65
CA LYS A 416 21.08 12.61 -9.77
C LYS A 416 21.33 11.91 -11.11
N ASP A 417 22.49 11.26 -11.28
CA ASP A 417 22.81 10.50 -12.48
C ASP A 417 21.78 9.37 -12.70
N LEU A 418 21.38 8.68 -11.63
CA LEU A 418 20.30 7.68 -11.68
C LEU A 418 18.95 8.31 -12.09
N ALA A 419 18.58 9.45 -11.52
CA ALA A 419 17.35 10.17 -11.86
C ALA A 419 17.33 10.61 -13.33
N GLU A 420 18.42 11.16 -13.83
CA GLU A 420 18.57 11.56 -15.22
C GLU A 420 18.48 10.36 -16.16
N ASN A 421 19.13 9.25 -15.82
CA ASN A 421 19.03 8.01 -16.60
C ASN A 421 17.59 7.48 -16.65
N ILE A 422 16.85 7.54 -15.54
CA ILE A 422 15.43 7.16 -15.50
C ILE A 422 14.57 8.10 -16.35
N LEU A 423 14.76 9.42 -16.22
CA LEU A 423 14.04 10.42 -17.01
C LEU A 423 14.29 10.23 -18.51
N ARG A 424 15.56 10.02 -18.90
CA ARG A 424 15.94 9.75 -20.30
C ARG A 424 15.24 8.53 -20.87
N LYS A 425 15.20 7.43 -20.11
CA LYS A 425 14.46 6.20 -20.51
C LYS A 425 12.96 6.43 -20.69
N ASN A 426 12.38 7.46 -20.08
CA ASN A 426 10.98 7.85 -20.22
C ASN A 426 10.74 9.00 -21.24
N GLY A 427 11.76 9.32 -22.05
CA GLY A 427 11.66 10.29 -23.15
C GLY A 427 11.93 11.75 -22.74
N TYR A 428 12.39 12.00 -21.51
CA TYR A 428 12.79 13.34 -21.08
C TYR A 428 14.26 13.57 -21.47
N LEU A 429 14.48 14.36 -22.53
CA LEU A 429 15.82 14.72 -23.01
C LEU A 429 16.43 15.81 -22.11
N THR A 430 17.73 15.69 -21.82
CA THR A 430 18.51 16.61 -20.97
C THR A 430 18.70 18.01 -21.58
N THR A 431 18.27 18.23 -22.82
CA THR A 431 18.44 19.48 -23.57
C THR A 431 17.15 19.86 -24.29
N VAL A 432 16.13 20.29 -23.54
CA VAL A 432 15.13 21.21 -24.12
C VAL A 432 15.53 22.61 -23.68
N LYS A 433 16.25 23.33 -24.55
CA LYS A 433 16.46 24.78 -24.42
C LYS A 433 15.09 25.42 -24.14
N GLY A 434 14.93 26.04 -22.98
CA GLY A 434 13.75 26.87 -22.67
C GLY A 434 12.81 26.37 -21.57
N VAL A 435 13.12 25.30 -20.84
CA VAL A 435 12.44 25.01 -19.56
C VAL A 435 13.50 24.89 -18.46
N PRO A 436 13.69 25.92 -17.62
CA PRO A 436 14.66 25.82 -16.54
C PRO A 436 14.24 24.76 -15.53
N TYR A 437 15.25 24.01 -15.07
CA TYR A 437 15.17 23.00 -14.01
C TYR A 437 14.55 23.57 -12.72
#